data_AF-A0A534YXW0-F1
#
_entry.id   AF-A0A534YXW0-F1
#
_cell.length_a   1.000
_cell.length_b   1.000
_cell.length_c   1.000
_cell.angle_alpha   90.00
_cell.angle_beta   90.00
_cell.angle_gamma   90.00
#
_symmetry.space_group_name_H-M   'P 1'
#
loop_
_entity.id
_entity.type
_entity.pdbx_description
1 polymer ?
#
loop_
_entity_poly.entity_id
_entity_poly.type
_entity_poly.pdbx_seq_one_letter_code
_entity_poly.pdbx_strand_id
1 'polypeptide(L)'
;MLTTLPHQPRITADAALRLVRRSLRRFKLVSPGARDYSATVRTLAEARLVGGIIYDALVARVAAKSRAQEILTLNRRDFDRLGPLFGVKVRAP
;
A
#
# COMPACT_ATOMS: atom_id res chain seq x y z
N MET A 1 10.09 -2.40 -3.01
CA MET A 1 11.23 -2.15 -2.10
C MET A 1 12.08 -1.02 -2.68
N LEU A 2 12.49 -0.01 -1.88
CA LEU A 2 13.26 1.15 -2.39
C LEU A 2 14.64 0.75 -2.93
N THR A 3 15.34 -0.15 -2.23
CA THR A 3 16.69 -0.63 -2.56
C THR A 3 16.72 -1.53 -3.81
N THR A 4 15.56 -1.99 -4.28
CA THR A 4 15.42 -2.86 -5.46
C THR A 4 14.80 -2.14 -6.65
N LEU A 5 14.58 -0.83 -6.58
CA LEU A 5 14.01 -0.07 -7.70
C LEU A 5 14.99 -0.07 -8.89
N PRO A 6 14.48 -0.21 -10.13
CA PRO A 6 15.30 -0.30 -11.34
C PRO A 6 15.78 1.10 -11.79
N HIS A 7 16.48 1.81 -10.92
CA HIS A 7 17.10 3.09 -11.22
C HIS A 7 18.62 3.04 -10.93
N GLN A 8 19.38 3.88 -11.62
CA GLN A 8 20.82 4.01 -11.42
C GLN A 8 21.21 5.44 -11.01
N PRO A 9 22.12 5.63 -10.03
CA PRO A 9 22.75 4.59 -9.20
C PRO A 9 21.74 3.94 -8.24
N ARG A 10 21.95 2.69 -7.78
CA ARG A 10 21.00 2.02 -6.86
C ARG A 10 20.80 2.82 -5.56
N ILE A 11 19.59 2.76 -4.99
CA ILE A 11 19.33 3.36 -3.67
C ILE A 11 20.02 2.50 -2.61
N THR A 12 20.99 3.07 -1.90
CA THR A 12 21.65 2.40 -0.76
C THR A 12 20.70 2.29 0.44
N ALA A 13 21.00 1.40 1.39
CA ALA A 13 20.21 1.26 2.61
C ALA A 13 20.11 2.58 3.40
N ASP A 14 21.22 3.32 3.53
CA ASP A 14 21.23 4.62 4.21
C ASP A 14 20.39 5.67 3.48
N ALA A 15 20.46 5.70 2.14
CA ALA A 15 19.63 6.59 1.35
C ALA A 15 18.15 6.24 1.51
N ALA A 16 17.78 4.96 1.49
CA ALA A 16 16.41 4.50 1.72
C ALA A 16 15.91 4.92 3.12
N LEU A 17 16.72 4.76 4.17
CA LEU A 17 16.38 5.21 5.53
C LEU A 17 16.14 6.72 5.59
N ARG A 18 17.00 7.52 4.96
CA ARG A 18 16.82 8.99 4.89
C ARG A 18 15.53 9.37 4.17
N LEU A 19 15.21 8.69 3.06
CA LEU A 19 13.97 8.90 2.32
C LEU A 19 12.73 8.57 3.17
N VAL A 20 12.72 7.42 3.84
CA VAL A 20 11.62 7.02 4.74
C VAL A 20 11.44 8.04 5.85
N ARG A 21 12.53 8.43 6.55
CA ARG A 21 12.47 9.46 7.61
C ARG A 21 11.94 10.79 7.09
N ARG A 22 12.31 11.20 5.87
CA ARG A 22 11.77 12.41 5.23
C ARG A 22 10.29 12.29 4.96
N SER A 23 9.81 11.15 4.45
CA SER A 23 8.38 10.91 4.21
C SER A 23 7.57 10.95 5.50
N LEU A 24 8.07 10.34 6.58
CA LEU A 24 7.39 10.34 7.89
C LEU A 24 7.21 11.75 8.49
N ARG A 25 8.04 12.73 8.09
CA ARG A 25 7.88 14.13 8.50
C ARG A 25 6.89 14.93 7.64
N ARG A 26 6.58 14.44 6.44
CA ARG A 26 5.74 15.16 5.45
C ARG A 26 4.33 14.60 5.34
N PHE A 27 4.13 13.34 5.71
CA PHE A 27 2.86 12.64 5.55
C PHE A 27 2.31 12.19 6.89
N LYS A 28 0.99 12.16 6.99
CA LYS A 28 0.30 11.53 8.12
C LYS A 28 0.50 10.02 8.07
N LEU A 29 1.08 9.46 9.12
CA LEU A 29 1.19 8.01 9.28
C LEU A 29 -0.15 7.44 9.76
N VAL A 30 -0.62 6.38 9.11
CA VAL A 30 -1.80 5.63 9.53
C VAL A 30 -1.42 4.15 9.66
N SER A 31 -1.41 3.64 10.88
CA SER A 31 -1.04 2.25 11.16
C SER A 31 -2.26 1.33 11.07
N PRO A 32 -2.17 0.14 10.45
CA PRO A 32 -3.20 -0.89 10.55
C PRO A 32 -3.23 -1.46 11.98
N GLY A 33 -4.44 -1.70 12.51
CA GLY A 33 -4.65 -2.41 13.77
C GLY A 33 -5.09 -3.86 13.53
N ALA A 34 -5.20 -4.66 14.60
CA ALA A 34 -5.60 -6.07 14.50
C ALA A 34 -6.92 -6.30 13.74
N ARG A 35 -7.89 -5.39 13.90
CA ARG A 35 -9.18 -5.41 13.17
C ARG A 35 -9.02 -5.16 11.67
N ASP A 36 -8.02 -4.38 11.27
CA ASP A 36 -7.74 -4.15 9.84
C ASP A 36 -7.19 -5.42 9.22
N TYR A 37 -6.27 -6.11 9.90
CA TYR A 37 -5.75 -7.40 9.46
C TYR A 37 -6.86 -8.45 9.30
N SER A 38 -7.66 -8.68 10.34
CA SER A 38 -8.69 -9.71 10.29
C SER A 38 -9.75 -9.42 9.23
N ALA A 39 -10.16 -8.15 9.08
CA ALA A 39 -11.10 -7.74 8.05
C ALA A 39 -10.51 -7.89 6.64
N THR A 40 -9.26 -7.49 6.42
CA THR A 40 -8.58 -7.65 5.12
C THR A 40 -8.45 -9.11 4.74
N VAL A 41 -8.03 -9.99 5.66
CA VAL A 41 -7.93 -11.44 5.39
C VAL A 41 -9.28 -12.02 5.00
N ARG A 42 -10.35 -11.65 5.71
CA ARG A 42 -11.70 -12.09 5.38
C ARG A 42 -12.12 -11.63 3.97
N THR A 43 -11.95 -10.35 3.65
CA THR A 43 -12.27 -9.81 2.31
C THR A 43 -11.50 -10.52 1.20
N LEU A 44 -10.23 -10.83 1.41
CA LEU A 44 -9.44 -11.58 0.42
C LEU A 44 -9.90 -13.02 0.27
N ALA A 45 -10.26 -13.68 1.38
CA ALA A 45 -10.81 -15.04 1.34
C ALA A 45 -12.14 -15.10 0.58
N GLU A 46 -13.05 -14.16 0.84
CA GLU A 46 -14.33 -14.01 0.12
C GLU A 46 -14.10 -13.76 -1.38
N ALA A 47 -13.09 -12.96 -1.73
CA ALA A 47 -12.70 -12.67 -3.11
C ALA A 47 -11.83 -13.76 -3.77
N ARG A 48 -11.52 -14.86 -3.05
CA ARG A 48 -10.63 -15.96 -3.48
C ARG A 48 -9.25 -15.46 -3.97
N LEU A 49 -8.74 -14.40 -3.35
CA LEU A 49 -7.42 -13.83 -3.63
C LEU A 49 -6.37 -14.46 -2.72
N VAL A 50 -5.25 -14.90 -3.30
CA VAL A 50 -4.16 -15.59 -2.60
C VAL A 50 -2.80 -14.96 -2.90
N GLY A 51 -1.83 -15.20 -2.02
CA GLY A 51 -0.43 -14.80 -2.20
C GLY A 51 -0.08 -13.41 -1.62
N GLY A 52 0.96 -12.79 -2.17
CA GLY A 52 1.54 -11.54 -1.65
C GLY A 52 0.64 -10.30 -1.73
N ILE A 53 -0.52 -10.40 -2.39
CA ILE A 53 -1.51 -9.32 -2.53
C ILE A 53 -2.05 -8.82 -1.19
N ILE A 54 -1.88 -9.59 -0.10
CA ILE A 54 -2.30 -9.19 1.25
C ILE A 54 -1.67 -7.86 1.71
N TYR A 55 -0.43 -7.57 1.35
CA TYR A 55 0.21 -6.31 1.73
C TYR A 55 -0.44 -5.12 1.03
N ASP A 56 -0.74 -5.24 -0.27
CA ASP A 56 -1.44 -4.21 -1.03
C ASP A 56 -2.89 -4.04 -0.54
N ALA A 57 -3.54 -5.14 -0.17
CA ALA A 57 -4.89 -5.12 0.41
C ALA A 57 -4.93 -4.44 1.78
N LEU A 58 -3.91 -4.59 2.61
CA LEU A 58 -3.77 -3.85 3.87
C LEU A 58 -3.62 -2.34 3.61
N VAL A 59 -2.85 -1.96 2.59
CA VAL A 59 -2.75 -0.55 2.18
C VAL A 59 -4.11 -0.01 1.71
N ALA A 60 -4.84 -0.76 0.89
CA ALA A 60 -6.17 -0.37 0.42
C ALA A 60 -7.19 -0.24 1.57
N ARG A 61 -7.18 -1.17 2.52
CA ARG A 61 -7.98 -1.12 3.76
C ARG A 61 -7.67 0.13 4.58
N VAL A 62 -6.40 0.46 4.75
CA VAL A 62 -5.96 1.65 5.50
C VAL A 62 -6.35 2.94 4.77
N ALA A 63 -6.23 2.98 3.45
CA ALA A 63 -6.68 4.11 2.65
C ALA A 63 -8.19 4.35 2.84
N ALA A 64 -9.00 3.29 2.74
CA ALA A 64 -10.45 3.35 2.96
C ALA A 64 -10.81 3.87 4.36
N LYS A 65 -10.22 3.31 5.43
CA LYS A 65 -10.51 3.77 6.81
C LYS A 65 -10.07 5.21 7.06
N SER A 66 -9.03 5.67 6.37
CA SER A 66 -8.56 7.05 6.45
C SER A 66 -9.37 8.03 5.61
N ARG A 67 -10.36 7.56 4.84
CA ARG A 67 -11.12 8.36 3.85
C ARG A 67 -10.20 9.02 2.82
N ALA A 68 -9.13 8.34 2.43
CA ALA A 68 -8.28 8.81 1.36
C ALA A 68 -9.10 8.85 0.05
N GLN A 69 -8.91 9.90 -0.74
CA GLN A 69 -9.62 10.03 -2.02
C GLN A 69 -9.12 9.02 -3.04
N GLU A 70 -7.80 8.83 -3.09
CA GLU A 70 -7.12 8.01 -4.09
C GLU A 70 -5.86 7.35 -3.51
N ILE A 71 -5.48 6.21 -4.08
CA ILE A 71 -4.19 5.56 -3.89
C ILE A 71 -3.31 5.87 -5.09
N LEU A 72 -2.19 6.53 -4.83
CA LEU A 72 -1.15 6.77 -5.83
C LEU A 72 -0.17 5.60 -5.83
N THR A 73 -0.05 4.86 -6.93
CA THR A 73 0.78 3.64 -6.98
C THR A 73 1.43 3.40 -8.33
N LEU A 74 2.67 2.89 -8.30
CA LEU A 74 3.35 2.33 -9.48
C LEU A 74 2.91 0.88 -9.76
N ASN A 75 2.22 0.21 -8.81
CA ASN A 75 1.71 -1.15 -8.95
C ASN A 75 0.21 -1.15 -9.30
N ARG A 76 -0.17 -0.52 -10.41
CA ARG A 76 -1.59 -0.41 -10.79
C ARG A 76 -2.27 -1.76 -10.93
N ARG A 77 -1.61 -2.76 -11.50
CA ARG A 77 -2.17 -4.09 -11.75
C ARG A 77 -2.80 -4.71 -10.50
N ASP A 78 -2.11 -4.64 -9.36
CA ASP A 78 -2.61 -5.29 -8.15
C ASP A 78 -3.63 -4.39 -7.45
N PHE A 79 -3.44 -3.06 -7.43
CA PHE A 79 -4.38 -2.14 -6.80
C PHE A 79 -5.69 -1.96 -7.58
N ASP A 80 -5.70 -2.05 -8.90
CA ASP A 80 -6.92 -1.97 -9.72
C ASP A 80 -7.89 -3.12 -9.37
N ARG A 81 -7.37 -4.29 -8.96
CA ARG A 81 -8.16 -5.42 -8.45
C ARG A 81 -8.71 -5.18 -7.04
N LEU A 82 -8.01 -4.38 -6.24
CA LEU A 82 -8.35 -4.11 -4.84
C LEU A 82 -9.24 -2.87 -4.66
N GLY A 83 -9.16 -1.90 -5.57
CA GLY A 83 -9.95 -0.67 -5.53
C GLY A 83 -11.45 -0.92 -5.32
N PRO A 84 -12.09 -1.78 -6.13
CA PRO A 84 -13.49 -2.15 -5.95
C PRO A 84 -13.79 -2.84 -4.61
N LEU A 85 -12.88 -3.65 -4.08
CA LEU A 85 -13.07 -4.39 -2.82
C LEU A 85 -13.04 -3.48 -1.59
N PHE A 86 -12.29 -2.38 -1.65
CA PHE A 86 -12.11 -1.46 -0.52
C PHE A 86 -12.75 -0.08 -0.74
N GLY A 87 -13.38 0.15 -1.89
CA GLY A 87 -14.02 1.43 -2.22
C GLY A 87 -13.03 2.58 -2.38
N VAL A 88 -11.85 2.31 -2.93
CA VAL A 88 -10.77 3.30 -3.10
C VAL A 88 -10.41 3.46 -4.57
N LYS A 89 -10.26 4.71 -5.02
CA LYS A 89 -9.80 5.01 -6.38
C LYS A 89 -8.30 4.77 -6.49
N VAL A 90 -7.85 4.31 -7.65
CA VAL A 90 -6.44 4.03 -7.93
C VAL A 90 -5.97 4.93 -9.05
N ARG A 91 -4.80 5.53 -8.86
CA ARG A 91 -4.18 6.45 -9.81
C ARG A 91 -2.68 6.15 -9.95
N ALA A 92 -2.16 6.25 -11.18
CA ALA A 92 -0.71 6.26 -11.42
C ALA A 92 -0.11 7.65 -11.12
N PRO A 93 1.12 7.72 -10.58
CA PRO A 93 1.91 8.96 -10.48
C PRO A 93 1.95 9.77 -11.78
#